data_AF-L0A3G0-F1
#
_entry.id   AF-L0A3G0-F1
#
_cell.length_a   1.000
_cell.length_b   1.000
_cell.length_c   1.000
_cell.angle_alpha   90.00
_cell.angle_beta   90.00
_cell.angle_gamma   90.00
#
_symmetry.space_group_name_H-M   'P 1'
#
loop_
_entity.id
_entity.type
_entity.pdbx_description
1 polymer ?
#
loop_
_entity_poly.entity_id
_entity_poly.type
_entity_poly.pdbx_seq_one_letter_code
_entity_poly.pdbx_strand_id
1 'polypeptide(L)'
;MKRFALTLTLLLVPALSACGGSGGTTTTPGTGSGSGTGTGPGSSSGTLTHAMLTSCPESNNSQDREVANCLKGSVVGKTLAGSVCTFTVGDNLSITYDSPSSKFSHTASSKAYFAYTYRKDANLLMWELDDYVGDRRILIDFDYDLGTRKVEINAKNGNVASTCTATL
;
A
#
# COMPACT_ATOMS: atom_id res chain seq x y z
N MET A 1 -3.06 -14.07 -49.16
CA MET A 1 -2.77 -12.64 -48.95
C MET A 1 -4.10 -11.89 -48.89
N LYS A 2 -4.49 -11.34 -47.74
CA LYS A 2 -5.60 -10.38 -47.64
C LYS A 2 -5.37 -9.50 -46.41
N ARG A 3 -5.07 -8.22 -46.67
CA ARG A 3 -4.89 -7.17 -45.68
C ARG A 3 -6.27 -6.60 -45.35
N PHE A 4 -6.64 -6.55 -44.08
CA PHE A 4 -7.73 -5.70 -43.60
C PHE A 4 -7.11 -4.63 -42.70
N ALA A 5 -7.01 -3.43 -43.26
CA ALA A 5 -6.85 -2.21 -42.50
C ALA A 5 -8.26 -1.77 -42.06
N LEU A 6 -8.43 -1.47 -40.77
CA LEU A 6 -9.52 -0.60 -40.33
C LEU A 6 -8.99 0.37 -39.28
N THR A 7 -9.07 1.64 -39.67
CA THR A 7 -8.72 2.87 -38.97
C THR A 7 -9.82 3.26 -37.98
N LEU A 8 -9.53 4.28 -37.14
CA LEU A 8 -10.47 5.15 -36.40
C LEU A 8 -10.97 4.61 -35.04
N THR A 9 -11.09 5.37 -33.93
CA THR A 9 -10.98 6.81 -33.67
C THR A 9 -10.67 7.05 -32.19
N LEU A 10 -9.90 8.10 -31.92
CA LEU A 10 -9.56 8.68 -30.62
C LEU A 10 -10.79 9.36 -29.99
N LEU A 11 -11.07 9.15 -28.70
CA LEU A 11 -11.94 10.02 -27.89
C LEU A 11 -11.26 10.30 -26.54
N LEU A 12 -10.69 11.50 -26.44
CA LEU A 12 -10.06 12.08 -25.28
C LEU A 12 -11.13 12.92 -24.54
N VAL A 13 -11.43 12.62 -23.27
CA VAL A 13 -12.33 13.43 -22.44
C VAL A 13 -11.54 13.96 -21.23
N PRO A 14 -11.20 15.26 -21.18
CA PRO A 14 -10.73 15.89 -19.97
C PRO A 14 -11.94 16.49 -19.22
N ALA A 15 -12.31 15.91 -18.08
CA ALA A 15 -13.26 16.53 -17.17
C ALA A 15 -12.49 17.48 -16.23
N LEU A 16 -12.61 18.79 -16.49
CA LEU A 16 -12.24 19.84 -15.55
C LEU A 16 -13.37 20.00 -14.53
N SER A 17 -13.10 19.75 -13.25
CA SER A 17 -13.96 20.16 -12.15
C SER A 17 -13.28 21.31 -11.41
N ALA A 18 -13.72 22.53 -11.68
CA ALA A 18 -13.33 23.72 -10.93
C ALA A 18 -14.55 24.34 -10.25
N CYS A 19 -14.28 24.85 -9.04
CA CYS A 19 -14.92 25.99 -8.38
C CYS A 19 -16.23 25.77 -7.58
N GLY A 20 -16.19 26.23 -6.32
CA GLY A 20 -17.34 26.81 -5.64
C GLY A 20 -17.36 26.57 -4.13
N GLY A 21 -17.03 27.60 -3.33
CA GLY A 21 -17.44 27.62 -1.92
C GLY A 21 -16.52 28.35 -0.95
N SER A 22 -16.35 29.66 -1.12
CA SER A 22 -15.81 30.56 -0.09
C SER A 22 -16.88 30.86 0.95
N GLY A 23 -16.55 30.85 2.24
CA GLY A 23 -17.44 31.36 3.29
C GLY A 23 -16.97 31.09 4.72
N GLY A 24 -16.59 32.16 5.43
CA GLY A 24 -16.88 32.29 6.86
C GLY A 24 -15.70 32.06 7.83
N THR A 25 -14.93 33.12 8.03
CA THR A 25 -14.03 33.33 9.17
C THR A 25 -14.77 33.34 10.51
N THR A 26 -14.30 32.55 11.48
CA THR A 26 -14.41 32.85 12.92
C THR A 26 -13.05 32.67 13.57
N THR A 27 -12.43 33.81 13.89
CA THR A 27 -11.19 33.92 14.65
C THR A 27 -11.44 33.70 16.14
N THR A 28 -10.80 32.70 16.72
CA THR A 28 -10.54 32.65 18.17
C THR A 28 -9.02 32.71 18.38
N PRO A 29 -8.48 33.72 19.10
CA PRO A 29 -7.04 33.83 19.31
C PRO A 29 -6.61 32.90 20.46
N GLY A 30 -5.91 31.81 20.11
CA GLY A 30 -5.16 30.98 21.03
C GLY A 30 -3.68 31.26 20.88
N THR A 31 -3.11 32.01 21.83
CA THR A 31 -1.67 32.20 22.01
C THR A 31 -0.98 30.86 22.28
N GLY A 32 -0.08 30.45 21.39
CA GLY A 32 0.79 29.28 21.59
C GLY A 32 2.05 29.39 20.75
N SER A 33 3.08 30.04 21.30
CA SER A 33 4.46 29.93 20.83
C SER A 33 4.93 28.49 20.98
N GLY A 34 5.43 27.89 19.89
CA GLY A 34 5.99 26.55 19.89
C GLY A 34 6.61 26.17 18.56
N SER A 35 7.81 26.70 18.32
CA SER A 35 8.74 26.25 17.28
C SER A 35 9.04 24.75 17.44
N GLY A 36 8.95 23.97 16.36
CA GLY A 36 9.35 22.56 16.38
C GLY A 36 9.11 21.83 15.06
N THR A 37 10.19 21.64 14.33
CA THR A 37 10.35 20.87 13.08
C THR A 37 9.87 19.42 13.20
N GLY A 38 9.07 18.96 12.23
CA GLY A 38 8.76 17.54 12.06
C GLY A 38 7.65 17.29 11.04
N THR A 39 7.95 17.38 9.74
CA THR A 39 7.13 16.71 8.71
C THR A 39 7.35 15.20 8.80
N GLY A 40 6.73 14.58 9.81
CA GLY A 40 6.51 13.14 9.80
C GLY A 40 5.54 12.77 8.67
N PRO A 41 5.67 11.59 8.06
CA PRO A 41 4.80 11.20 6.96
C PRO A 41 3.36 11.10 7.47
N GLY A 42 2.48 11.92 6.90
CA GLY A 42 1.05 11.86 7.20
C GLY A 42 0.50 10.49 6.80
N SER A 43 -0.25 9.86 7.70
CA SER A 43 -1.08 8.68 7.47
C SER A 43 -2.13 8.98 6.38
N SER A 44 -1.75 8.99 5.11
CA SER A 44 -2.69 9.14 4.00
C SER A 44 -3.09 7.75 3.50
N SER A 45 -4.38 7.45 3.58
CA SER A 45 -5.07 6.27 3.03
C SER A 45 -5.06 6.17 1.49
N GLY A 46 -4.02 6.70 0.85
CA GLY A 46 -3.86 6.78 -0.61
C GLY A 46 -3.09 5.63 -1.23
N THR A 47 -2.71 5.77 -2.50
CA THR A 47 -1.82 4.84 -3.19
C THR A 47 -0.40 4.98 -2.65
N LEU A 48 0.25 3.87 -2.30
CA LEU A 48 1.66 3.86 -1.88
C LEU A 48 2.54 4.32 -3.04
N THR A 49 3.55 5.13 -2.72
CA THR A 49 4.52 5.65 -3.69
C THR A 49 5.94 5.36 -3.21
N HIS A 50 6.91 5.39 -4.12
CA HIS A 50 8.33 5.29 -3.76
C HIS A 50 8.74 6.32 -2.68
N ALA A 51 8.24 7.55 -2.78
CA ALA A 51 8.55 8.60 -1.79
C ALA A 51 8.01 8.26 -0.40
N MET A 52 6.80 7.68 -0.31
CA MET A 52 6.23 7.24 0.97
C MET A 52 7.06 6.09 1.57
N LEU A 53 7.35 5.06 0.78
CA LEU A 53 8.11 3.90 1.26
C LEU A 53 9.55 4.26 1.67
N THR A 54 10.20 5.18 0.94
CA THR A 54 11.56 5.60 1.31
C THR A 54 11.62 6.47 2.57
N SER A 55 10.49 7.09 2.94
CA SER A 55 10.33 7.87 4.18
C SER A 55 10.06 7.02 5.42
N CYS A 56 9.83 5.72 5.25
CA CYS A 56 9.62 4.81 6.37
C CYS A 56 10.82 4.81 7.34
N PRO A 57 10.62 4.54 8.64
CA PRO A 57 11.70 4.37 9.59
C PRO A 57 12.55 3.13 9.26
N GLU A 58 13.87 3.27 9.24
CA GLU A 58 14.77 2.12 9.10
C GLU A 58 14.73 1.25 10.37
N SER A 59 14.73 -0.06 10.16
CA SER A 59 14.63 -1.04 11.24
C SER A 59 15.12 -2.39 10.74
N ASN A 60 15.58 -3.24 11.67
CA ASN A 60 16.00 -4.60 11.36
C ASN A 60 15.14 -5.59 12.16
N ASN A 61 14.22 -6.28 11.48
CA ASN A 61 13.33 -7.29 12.07
C ASN A 61 12.54 -6.81 13.31
N SER A 62 11.89 -5.64 13.21
CA SER A 62 11.06 -5.10 14.28
C SER A 62 9.67 -5.72 14.27
N GLN A 63 9.11 -5.93 15.47
CA GLN A 63 7.72 -6.32 15.66
C GLN A 63 6.82 -5.17 16.10
N ASP A 64 7.33 -3.93 16.06
CA ASP A 64 6.58 -2.73 16.44
C ASP A 64 5.54 -2.40 15.37
N ARG A 65 4.27 -2.46 15.76
CA ARG A 65 3.13 -2.18 14.87
C ARG A 65 3.12 -0.73 14.41
N GLU A 66 3.64 0.20 15.20
CA GLU A 66 3.68 1.62 14.84
C GLU A 66 4.67 1.89 13.71
N VAL A 67 5.78 1.16 13.67
CA VAL A 67 6.78 1.24 12.58
C VAL A 67 6.16 0.78 11.26
N ALA A 68 5.29 -0.24 11.31
CA ALA A 68 4.55 -0.73 10.15
C ALA A 68 3.53 0.24 9.57
N ASN A 69 3.07 1.22 10.36
CA ASN A 69 2.04 2.16 9.91
C ASN A 69 2.52 3.00 8.72
N CYS A 70 3.82 3.06 8.43
CA CYS A 70 4.35 3.70 7.23
C CYS A 70 3.94 2.99 5.91
N LEU A 71 3.46 1.74 6.00
CA LEU A 71 2.97 0.95 4.86
C LEU A 71 1.47 1.14 4.61
N LYS A 72 0.78 1.98 5.40
CA LYS A 72 -0.63 2.28 5.17
C LYS A 72 -0.84 2.89 3.79
N GLY A 73 -1.77 2.30 3.05
CA GLY A 73 -2.09 2.69 1.69
C GLY A 73 -2.41 1.49 0.82
N SER A 74 -2.46 1.72 -0.48
CA SER A 74 -2.81 0.70 -1.48
C SER A 74 -1.76 0.57 -2.58
N VAL A 75 -1.57 -0.65 -3.07
CA VAL A 75 -0.81 -0.97 -4.27
C VAL A 75 -1.75 -1.59 -5.28
N VAL A 76 -1.75 -1.05 -6.49
CA VAL A 76 -2.41 -1.66 -7.65
C VAL A 76 -1.34 -2.24 -8.54
N GLY A 77 -1.44 -3.54 -8.82
CA GLY A 77 -0.45 -4.28 -9.57
C GLY A 77 -1.07 -5.28 -10.53
N LYS A 78 -0.25 -6.25 -10.94
CA LYS A 78 -0.68 -7.39 -11.75
C LYS A 78 -0.24 -8.70 -11.13
N THR A 79 -1.10 -9.70 -11.26
CA THR A 79 -0.75 -11.08 -10.94
C THR A 79 0.18 -11.67 -12.00
N LEU A 80 0.74 -12.84 -11.74
CA LEU A 80 1.55 -13.58 -12.72
C LEU A 80 0.78 -13.90 -14.01
N ALA A 81 -0.55 -14.05 -13.92
CA ALA A 81 -1.43 -14.25 -15.07
C ALA A 81 -1.78 -12.95 -15.82
N GLY A 82 -1.27 -11.79 -15.36
CA GLY A 82 -1.49 -10.48 -15.97
C GLY A 82 -2.78 -9.77 -15.55
N SER A 83 -3.60 -10.39 -14.71
CA SER A 83 -4.82 -9.77 -14.17
C SER A 83 -4.49 -8.68 -13.16
N VAL A 84 -5.33 -7.65 -13.06
CA VAL A 84 -5.20 -6.61 -12.03
C VAL A 84 -5.37 -7.22 -10.64
N CYS A 85 -4.56 -6.76 -9.70
CA CYS A 85 -4.68 -7.05 -8.27
C CYS A 85 -4.51 -5.78 -7.45
N THR A 86 -5.17 -5.72 -6.31
CA THR A 86 -5.07 -4.61 -5.35
C THR A 86 -4.73 -5.17 -3.98
N PHE A 87 -3.73 -4.59 -3.33
CA PHE A 87 -3.41 -4.86 -1.93
C PHE A 87 -3.48 -3.56 -1.15
N THR A 88 -4.15 -3.58 0.00
CA THR A 88 -4.33 -2.42 0.86
C THR A 88 -3.94 -2.78 2.28
N VAL A 89 -3.12 -1.94 2.91
CA VAL A 89 -2.83 -1.96 4.35
C VAL A 89 -3.54 -0.77 4.99
N GLY A 90 -4.36 -1.05 5.99
CA GLY A 90 -5.07 -0.06 6.79
C GLY A 90 -4.51 0.04 8.21
N ASP A 91 -5.31 0.62 9.09
CA ASP A 91 -4.98 0.73 10.52
C ASP A 91 -4.93 -0.64 11.21
N ASN A 92 -4.13 -0.73 12.28
CA ASN A 92 -4.02 -1.92 13.13
C ASN A 92 -3.67 -3.20 12.36
N LEU A 93 -2.84 -3.09 11.32
CA LEU A 93 -2.47 -4.20 10.43
C LEU A 93 -3.70 -4.86 9.77
N SER A 94 -4.75 -4.08 9.50
CA SER A 94 -5.82 -4.52 8.62
C SER A 94 -5.33 -4.58 7.19
N ILE A 95 -5.71 -5.63 6.49
CA ILE A 95 -5.35 -5.87 5.10
C ILE A 95 -6.58 -6.16 4.26
N THR A 96 -6.52 -5.78 3.00
CA THR A 96 -7.43 -6.25 1.96
C THR A 96 -6.62 -6.63 0.73
N TYR A 97 -6.88 -7.82 0.20
CA TYR A 97 -6.31 -8.31 -1.04
C TYR A 97 -7.44 -8.65 -2.00
N ASP A 98 -7.37 -8.14 -3.22
CA ASP A 98 -8.34 -8.37 -4.28
C ASP A 98 -7.62 -8.77 -5.57
N SER A 99 -7.94 -9.94 -6.09
CA SER A 99 -7.50 -10.46 -7.39
C SER A 99 -8.53 -11.47 -7.88
N PRO A 100 -8.55 -11.83 -9.17
CA PRO A 100 -9.49 -12.83 -9.67
C PRO A 100 -9.36 -14.23 -9.03
N SER A 101 -8.15 -14.61 -8.56
CA SER A 101 -7.88 -15.91 -7.94
C SER A 101 -8.01 -15.91 -6.43
N SER A 102 -7.97 -14.75 -5.77
CA SER A 102 -8.00 -14.62 -4.32
C SER A 102 -8.52 -13.26 -3.91
N LYS A 103 -9.54 -13.23 -3.03
CA LYS A 103 -10.11 -12.02 -2.47
C LYS A 103 -10.42 -12.20 -0.99
N PHE A 104 -9.84 -11.38 -0.14
CA PHE A 104 -10.09 -11.42 1.30
C PHE A 104 -9.73 -10.12 2.00
N SER A 105 -10.34 -9.91 3.16
CA SER A 105 -9.94 -8.88 4.13
C SER A 105 -9.65 -9.56 5.46
N HIS A 106 -8.65 -9.06 6.19
CA HIS A 106 -8.25 -9.61 7.48
C HIS A 106 -7.72 -8.49 8.38
N THR A 107 -7.96 -8.58 9.68
CA THR A 107 -7.33 -7.73 10.67
C THR A 107 -6.50 -8.62 11.58
N ALA A 108 -5.20 -8.33 11.68
CA ALA A 108 -4.27 -9.11 12.46
C ALA A 108 -4.76 -9.30 13.91
N SER A 109 -4.80 -10.55 14.37
CA SER A 109 -5.12 -10.89 15.75
C SER A 109 -4.04 -10.37 16.70
N SER A 110 -4.32 -10.44 18.01
CA SER A 110 -3.31 -10.15 19.03
C SER A 110 -2.18 -11.18 19.07
N LYS A 111 -2.36 -12.35 18.43
CA LYS A 111 -1.38 -13.44 18.36
C LYS A 111 -0.65 -13.51 17.02
N ALA A 112 -1.02 -12.66 16.07
CA ALA A 112 -0.37 -12.62 14.76
C ALA A 112 1.12 -12.35 14.92
N TYR A 113 1.93 -13.13 14.22
CA TYR A 113 3.32 -12.79 13.99
C TYR A 113 3.40 -11.66 12.97
N PHE A 114 4.35 -10.78 13.20
CA PHE A 114 4.57 -9.61 12.38
C PHE A 114 6.07 -9.30 12.39
N ALA A 115 6.62 -8.97 11.23
CA ALA A 115 8.00 -8.52 11.10
C ALA A 115 8.12 -7.41 10.08
N TYR A 116 8.91 -6.40 10.41
CA TYR A 116 9.24 -5.29 9.53
C TYR A 116 10.75 -5.08 9.48
N THR A 117 11.28 -5.00 8.26
CA THR A 117 12.68 -4.68 8.00
C THR A 117 12.73 -3.60 6.94
N TYR A 118 13.41 -2.49 7.22
CA TYR A 118 13.75 -1.50 6.21
C TYR A 118 15.22 -1.12 6.35
N ARG A 119 15.96 -1.36 5.27
CA ARG A 119 17.39 -1.16 5.15
C ARG A 119 17.71 -0.48 3.83
N LYS A 120 18.09 0.79 3.88
CA LYS A 120 18.47 1.54 2.66
C LYS A 120 19.76 1.02 2.05
N ASP A 121 20.71 0.61 2.89
CA ASP A 121 21.99 0.06 2.45
C ASP A 121 21.84 -1.26 1.66
N ALA A 122 20.79 -2.01 1.94
CA ALA A 122 20.43 -3.24 1.24
C ALA A 122 19.35 -3.03 0.14
N ASN A 123 18.90 -1.78 -0.09
CA ASN A 123 17.77 -1.44 -0.97
C ASN A 123 16.51 -2.27 -0.70
N LEU A 124 16.20 -2.53 0.58
CA LEU A 124 15.18 -3.50 0.96
C LEU A 124 14.21 -2.93 1.98
N LEU A 125 12.91 -3.00 1.69
CA LEU A 125 11.84 -2.91 2.67
C LEU A 125 11.02 -4.20 2.60
N MET A 126 10.94 -4.94 3.71
CA MET A 126 10.14 -6.14 3.88
C MET A 126 9.14 -5.97 5.01
N TRP A 127 7.98 -6.56 4.83
CA TRP A 127 6.93 -6.62 5.83
C TRP A 127 6.20 -7.96 5.72
N GLU A 128 6.08 -8.65 6.85
CA GLU A 128 5.42 -9.95 6.94
C GLU A 128 4.31 -9.88 7.99
N LEU A 129 3.18 -10.52 7.67
CA LEU A 129 2.09 -10.80 8.59
C LEU A 129 1.73 -12.28 8.47
N ASP A 130 1.83 -13.02 9.57
CA ASP A 130 1.41 -14.42 9.66
C ASP A 130 0.44 -14.59 10.82
N ASP A 131 -0.79 -14.97 10.52
CA ASP A 131 -1.87 -15.09 11.49
C ASP A 131 -2.71 -16.34 11.25
N TYR A 132 -3.26 -16.90 12.33
CA TYR A 132 -4.10 -18.08 12.28
C TYR A 132 -5.50 -17.76 12.78
N VAL A 133 -6.50 -18.02 11.93
CA VAL A 133 -7.93 -17.89 12.25
C VAL A 133 -8.55 -19.28 12.21
N GLY A 134 -8.63 -19.92 13.38
CA GLY A 134 -8.98 -21.34 13.46
C GLY A 134 -7.87 -22.22 12.88
N ASP A 135 -8.20 -23.06 11.91
CA ASP A 135 -7.27 -23.90 11.14
C ASP A 135 -6.69 -23.20 9.90
N ARG A 136 -7.16 -21.99 9.61
CA ARG A 136 -6.80 -21.23 8.41
C ARG A 136 -5.66 -20.26 8.68
N ARG A 137 -4.55 -20.42 7.96
CA ARG A 137 -3.40 -19.48 7.95
C ARG A 137 -3.65 -18.33 6.98
N ILE A 138 -3.45 -17.09 7.45
CA ILE A 138 -3.38 -15.87 6.65
C ILE A 138 -1.91 -15.43 6.66
N LEU A 139 -1.27 -15.43 5.49
CA LEU A 139 0.11 -14.98 5.34
C LEU A 139 0.18 -13.90 4.27
N ILE A 140 0.83 -12.78 4.57
CA ILE A 140 1.24 -11.79 3.59
C ILE A 140 2.73 -11.53 3.73
N ASP A 141 3.44 -11.64 2.62
CA ASP A 141 4.80 -11.09 2.47
C ASP A 141 4.73 -9.91 1.52
N PHE A 142 5.18 -8.73 1.96
CA PHE A 142 5.33 -7.53 1.15
C PHE A 142 6.81 -7.22 1.05
N ASP A 143 7.33 -7.26 -0.17
CA ASP A 143 8.73 -6.99 -0.48
C ASP A 143 8.82 -5.80 -1.43
N TYR A 144 9.62 -4.82 -1.06
CA TYR A 144 9.91 -3.65 -1.87
C TYR A 144 11.41 -3.49 -2.06
N ASP A 145 11.82 -3.56 -3.32
CA ASP A 145 13.18 -3.26 -3.74
C ASP A 145 13.28 -1.76 -4.06
N LEU A 146 14.08 -1.04 -3.28
CA LEU A 146 14.26 0.41 -3.44
C LEU A 146 14.96 0.79 -4.74
N GLY A 147 15.85 -0.07 -5.24
CA GLY A 147 16.64 0.18 -6.44
C GLY A 147 15.81 0.01 -7.71
N THR A 148 15.03 -1.07 -7.78
CA THR A 148 14.16 -1.34 -8.95
C THR A 148 12.76 -0.75 -8.82
N ARG A 149 12.40 -0.28 -7.61
CA ARG A 149 11.06 0.20 -7.25
C ARG A 149 9.98 -0.85 -7.45
N LYS A 150 10.36 -2.12 -7.48
CA LYS A 150 9.44 -3.24 -7.62
C LYS A 150 8.85 -3.59 -6.26
N VAL A 151 7.52 -3.69 -6.22
CA VAL A 151 6.78 -4.31 -5.12
C VAL A 151 6.39 -5.73 -5.52
N GLU A 152 6.55 -6.67 -4.61
CA GLU A 152 6.01 -8.02 -4.68
C GLU A 152 5.20 -8.29 -3.42
N ILE A 153 3.95 -8.71 -3.60
CA ILE A 153 3.02 -9.06 -2.51
C ILE A 153 2.62 -10.51 -2.69
N ASN A 154 3.08 -11.38 -1.81
CA ASN A 154 2.69 -12.78 -1.76
C ASN A 154 1.59 -12.94 -0.71
N ALA A 155 0.36 -13.19 -1.17
CA ALA A 155 -0.81 -13.30 -0.31
C ALA A 155 -1.32 -14.73 -0.27
N LYS A 156 -1.53 -15.28 0.94
CA LYS A 156 -2.08 -16.61 1.17
C LYS A 156 -3.22 -16.57 2.18
N ASN A 157 -4.31 -17.24 1.85
CA ASN A 157 -5.47 -17.42 2.71
C ASN A 157 -5.90 -18.91 2.67
N GLY A 158 -5.54 -19.65 3.71
CA GLY A 158 -5.67 -21.10 3.74
C GLY A 158 -4.82 -21.75 2.65
N ASN A 159 -5.46 -22.47 1.74
CA ASN A 159 -4.80 -23.18 0.63
C ASN A 159 -4.72 -22.35 -0.67
N VAL A 160 -5.25 -21.13 -0.67
CA VAL A 160 -5.24 -20.25 -1.84
C VAL A 160 -4.10 -19.24 -1.70
N ALA A 161 -3.21 -19.20 -2.69
CA ALA A 161 -2.11 -18.25 -2.75
C ALA A 161 -2.17 -17.44 -4.06
N SER A 162 -1.74 -16.18 -4.01
CA SER A 162 -1.68 -15.28 -5.15
C SER A 162 -0.55 -14.26 -4.95
N THR A 163 0.22 -14.01 -6.01
CA THR A 163 1.28 -13.00 -6.03
C THR A 163 0.80 -11.79 -6.83
N CYS A 164 0.96 -10.59 -6.28
CA CYS A 164 0.71 -9.32 -6.95
C CYS A 164 2.04 -8.56 -7.09
N THR A 165 2.33 -8.03 -8.27
CA THR A 165 3.56 -7.24 -8.52
C THR A 165 3.23 -5.87 -9.08
N ALA A 166 3.99 -4.85 -8.67
CA ALA A 166 3.84 -3.48 -9.13
C ALA A 166 5.20 -2.77 -9.24
N THR A 167 5.23 -1.63 -9.91
CA THR A 167 6.37 -0.70 -9.92
C THR A 167 5.86 0.66 -9.45
N LEU A 168 6.56 1.27 -8.48
CA LEU A 168 6.18 2.54 -7.84
C LEU A 168 7.03 3.74 -8.26
#